data_AF-A0AAU2CZX0-F1
#
_entry.id   AF-A0AAU2CZX0-F1
#
_cell.length_a   1.000
_cell.length_b   1.000
_cell.length_c   1.000
_cell.angle_alpha   90.00
_cell.angle_beta   90.00
_cell.angle_gamma   90.00
#
_symmetry.space_group_name_H-M   'P 1'
#
loop_
_entity.id
_entity.type
_entity.pdbx_description
1 polymer ?
#
loop_
_entity_poly.entity_id
_entity_poly.type
_entity_poly.pdbx_seq_one_letter_code
_entity_poly.pdbx_strand_id
1 'polypeptide(L)'
;MSSEPSAPEFRPHRVVVLALDGLLPFELGIPHRIFGRPRDARGRHLYEVVTCSIRPPGPVQTDADFAIQVERGPEALATADTVIVPASYELGPVFERGALTDELAAALAHIRPGTRLASICTGVFVLAAAGYLDGRRATTHWAETDQLQRLFPQIDVDPNVLFIDDGDVLTSAGVAAGLDLCLHMVRRDHGTAVANDIARRTVVPPHRDGGQAQYIHRPVPEPQVATTRGARAWALGRLHEPIQLRDMAAQESMSVRTFTRRFREEVGVSPGQWLTQQRVERARHLLESSDLSVDQVAQDAGFGTAQSMRQHLQAALGVTPTSYRRTFRDGGARGAGGGSRPAQNVSTPRATRPASASALAFSKSSTG
;
A
#
# COMPACT_ATOMS: atom_id res chain seq x y z
N MET A 1 6.70 -9.90 -51.35
CA MET A 1 5.99 -9.13 -50.31
C MET A 1 6.40 -9.72 -48.97
N SER A 2 7.33 -9.08 -48.28
CA SER A 2 7.80 -9.56 -46.97
C SER A 2 6.80 -9.12 -45.91
N SER A 3 6.16 -10.07 -45.25
CA SER A 3 5.29 -9.79 -44.11
C SER A 3 6.12 -9.23 -42.95
N GLU A 4 5.83 -8.01 -42.51
CA GLU A 4 6.36 -7.50 -41.25
C GLU A 4 5.94 -8.45 -40.11
N PRO A 5 6.81 -8.70 -39.11
CA PRO A 5 6.41 -9.46 -37.93
C PRO A 5 5.32 -8.68 -37.20
N SER A 6 4.13 -9.29 -37.11
CA SER A 6 3.00 -8.71 -36.38
C SER A 6 3.43 -8.34 -34.96
N ALA A 7 3.22 -7.07 -34.57
CA ALA A 7 3.49 -6.61 -33.22
C ALA A 7 2.81 -7.56 -32.20
N PRO A 8 3.50 -7.96 -31.12
CA PRO A 8 3.00 -8.98 -30.21
C PRO A 8 1.61 -8.61 -29.69
N GLU A 9 0.67 -9.54 -29.83
CA GLU A 9 -0.71 -9.34 -29.41
C GLU A 9 -0.76 -9.05 -27.92
N PHE A 10 -1.52 -8.02 -27.54
CA PHE A 10 -1.60 -7.60 -26.15
C PHE A 10 -2.33 -8.66 -25.34
N ARG A 11 -1.60 -9.35 -24.45
CA ARG A 11 -2.16 -10.15 -23.37
C ARG A 11 -1.94 -9.45 -22.02
N PRO A 12 -2.91 -9.49 -21.09
CA PRO A 12 -2.69 -9.04 -19.73
C PRO A 12 -1.64 -9.92 -19.03
N HIS A 13 -0.92 -9.37 -18.06
CA HIS A 13 0.02 -10.11 -17.21
C HIS A 13 -0.75 -10.98 -16.23
N ARG A 14 -0.49 -12.29 -16.21
CA ARG A 14 -1.31 -13.25 -15.48
C ARG A 14 -0.76 -13.50 -14.07
N VAL A 15 -1.54 -13.12 -13.07
CA VAL A 15 -1.26 -13.32 -11.64
C VAL A 15 -2.07 -14.51 -11.14
N VAL A 16 -1.39 -15.55 -10.69
CA VAL A 16 -2.01 -16.75 -10.12
C VAL A 16 -1.81 -16.73 -8.60
N VAL A 17 -2.90 -16.81 -7.85
CA VAL A 17 -2.88 -16.81 -6.37
C VAL A 17 -3.12 -18.24 -5.90
N LEU A 18 -2.13 -18.83 -5.21
CA LEU A 18 -2.22 -20.18 -4.66
C LEU A 18 -2.91 -20.14 -3.29
N ALA A 19 -4.17 -20.56 -3.26
CA ALA A 19 -4.95 -20.75 -2.04
C ALA A 19 -4.65 -22.13 -1.42
N LEU A 20 -4.28 -22.13 -0.13
CA LEU A 20 -4.04 -23.31 0.69
C LEU A 20 -5.03 -23.28 1.87
N ASP A 21 -5.33 -24.44 2.48
CA ASP A 21 -6.19 -24.48 3.66
C ASP A 21 -5.57 -23.66 4.82
N GLY A 22 -6.41 -23.09 5.69
CA GLY A 22 -5.99 -22.11 6.71
C GLY A 22 -5.61 -20.73 6.16
N LEU A 23 -5.99 -20.40 4.93
CA LEU A 23 -5.73 -19.12 4.25
C LEU A 23 -6.35 -17.91 4.96
N LEU A 24 -5.66 -16.77 4.98
CA LEU A 24 -6.24 -15.49 5.39
C LEU A 24 -7.09 -14.87 4.25
N PRO A 25 -8.42 -14.69 4.39
CA PRO A 25 -9.26 -14.10 3.35
C PRO A 25 -8.83 -12.68 2.96
N PHE A 26 -8.31 -11.91 3.92
CA PHE A 26 -7.79 -10.57 3.68
C PHE A 26 -6.64 -10.59 2.67
N GLU A 27 -5.69 -11.51 2.82
CA GLU A 27 -4.52 -11.58 1.93
C GLU A 27 -4.86 -12.15 0.55
N LEU A 28 -5.83 -13.07 0.45
CA LEU A 28 -6.41 -13.45 -0.84
C LEU A 28 -7.00 -12.23 -1.57
N GLY A 29 -7.69 -11.36 -0.83
CA GLY A 29 -8.31 -10.16 -1.37
C GLY A 29 -7.30 -9.13 -1.93
N ILE A 30 -6.05 -9.13 -1.45
CA ILE A 30 -5.02 -8.15 -1.84
C ILE A 30 -4.68 -8.22 -3.33
N PRO A 31 -4.22 -9.36 -3.91
CA PRO A 31 -3.95 -9.46 -5.34
C PRO A 31 -5.16 -9.08 -6.21
N HIS A 32 -6.34 -9.59 -5.86
CA HIS A 32 -7.58 -9.29 -6.60
C HIS A 32 -7.92 -7.80 -6.56
N ARG A 33 -7.68 -7.11 -5.44
CA ARG A 33 -7.91 -5.67 -5.31
C ARG A 33 -6.91 -4.84 -6.13
N ILE A 34 -5.62 -5.19 -6.06
CA ILE A 34 -4.54 -4.38 -6.64
C ILE A 34 -4.39 -4.65 -8.14
N PHE A 35 -4.38 -5.92 -8.56
CA PHE A 35 -4.18 -6.31 -9.96
C PHE A 35 -5.48 -6.45 -10.77
N GLY A 36 -6.64 -6.69 -10.15
CA GLY A 36 -7.90 -6.89 -10.92
C GLY A 36 -8.49 -5.63 -11.56
N ARG A 37 -8.06 -4.43 -11.12
CA ARG A 37 -8.61 -3.12 -11.52
C ARG A 37 -7.82 -2.29 -12.55
N PRO A 38 -6.48 -2.37 -12.69
CA PRO A 38 -5.72 -1.46 -13.54
C PRO A 38 -6.03 -1.66 -15.02
N ARG A 39 -6.17 -0.54 -15.75
CA ARG A 39 -6.42 -0.52 -17.18
C ARG A 39 -5.42 0.39 -17.91
N ASP A 40 -5.11 0.06 -19.15
CA ASP A 40 -4.34 0.93 -20.03
C ASP A 40 -5.17 2.12 -20.56
N ALA A 41 -4.55 3.02 -21.31
CA ALA A 41 -5.20 4.17 -21.93
C ALA A 41 -6.30 3.81 -22.97
N ARG A 42 -6.42 2.54 -23.36
CA ARG A 42 -7.47 2.00 -24.24
C ARG A 42 -8.55 1.26 -23.45
N GLY A 43 -8.50 1.28 -22.11
CA GLY A 43 -9.46 0.61 -21.24
C GLY A 43 -9.25 -0.91 -21.09
N ARG A 44 -8.18 -1.48 -21.63
CA ARG A 44 -7.88 -2.92 -21.53
C ARG A 44 -7.27 -3.23 -20.17
N HIS A 45 -7.62 -4.36 -19.57
CA HIS A 45 -7.01 -4.80 -18.30
C HIS A 45 -5.50 -5.01 -18.46
N LEU A 46 -4.72 -4.51 -17.51
CA LEU A 46 -3.26 -4.72 -17.48
C LEU A 46 -2.89 -6.11 -16.92
N TYR A 47 -3.70 -6.64 -16.01
CA TYR A 47 -3.52 -7.97 -15.42
C TYR A 47 -4.78 -8.82 -15.53
N GLU A 48 -4.58 -10.14 -15.52
CA GLU A 48 -5.61 -11.14 -15.23
C GLU A 48 -5.25 -11.78 -13.89
N VAL A 49 -6.20 -11.84 -12.95
CA VAL A 49 -5.98 -12.47 -11.63
C VAL A 49 -6.85 -13.72 -11.51
N VAL A 50 -6.24 -14.86 -11.21
CA VAL A 50 -6.93 -16.12 -10.99
C VAL A 50 -6.48 -16.76 -9.68
N THR A 51 -7.41 -17.36 -8.94
CA THR A 51 -7.10 -18.20 -7.77
C THR A 51 -7.05 -19.66 -8.20
N CYS A 52 -6.10 -20.43 -7.67
CA CYS A 52 -6.07 -21.88 -7.76
C CYS A 52 -5.76 -22.51 -6.40
N SER A 53 -6.08 -23.79 -6.23
CA SER A 53 -5.70 -24.60 -5.06
C SER A 53 -4.83 -25.78 -5.49
N ILE A 54 -4.25 -26.48 -4.52
CA ILE A 54 -3.55 -27.76 -4.78
C ILE A 54 -4.51 -28.92 -5.14
N ARG A 55 -5.82 -28.77 -4.90
CA ARG A 55 -6.85 -29.80 -5.11
C ARG A 55 -8.14 -29.19 -5.71
N PRO A 56 -8.41 -29.37 -7.02
CA PRO A 56 -9.61 -28.84 -7.66
C PRO A 56 -10.75 -29.87 -7.83
N PRO A 57 -11.98 -29.41 -8.12
CA PRO A 57 -12.58 -28.16 -7.66
C PRO A 57 -13.21 -28.37 -6.27
N GLY A 58 -13.11 -27.40 -5.36
CA GLY A 58 -13.62 -27.59 -4.01
C GLY A 58 -13.45 -26.40 -3.06
N PRO A 59 -13.92 -26.55 -1.82
CA PRO A 59 -13.73 -25.56 -0.77
C PRO A 59 -12.28 -25.57 -0.29
N VAL A 60 -11.69 -24.38 -0.16
CA VAL A 60 -10.47 -24.14 0.62
C VAL A 60 -10.88 -23.50 1.94
N GLN A 61 -10.46 -24.08 3.06
CA GLN A 61 -10.76 -23.54 4.39
C GLN A 61 -9.94 -22.27 4.64
N THR A 62 -10.54 -21.29 5.31
CA THR A 62 -9.86 -20.04 5.68
C THR A 62 -9.67 -19.96 7.19
N ASP A 63 -8.91 -18.97 7.67
CA ASP A 63 -8.79 -18.69 9.11
C ASP A 63 -10.03 -17.99 9.72
N ALA A 64 -11.08 -17.79 8.91
CA ALA A 64 -12.36 -17.19 9.30
C ALA A 64 -13.51 -18.23 9.34
N ASP A 65 -14.72 -17.78 9.65
CA ASP A 65 -15.94 -18.60 9.78
C ASP A 65 -16.54 -19.08 8.43
N PHE A 66 -15.78 -19.03 7.35
CA PHE A 66 -16.21 -19.44 6.01
C PHE A 66 -15.09 -20.09 5.18
N ALA A 67 -15.48 -20.94 4.24
CA ALA A 67 -14.62 -21.45 3.19
C ALA A 67 -14.79 -20.64 1.89
N ILE A 68 -13.77 -20.64 1.03
CA ILE A 68 -13.88 -20.12 -0.34
C ILE A 68 -13.99 -21.28 -1.33
N GLN A 69 -14.81 -21.13 -2.38
CA GLN A 69 -14.86 -22.12 -3.46
C GLN A 69 -13.77 -21.80 -4.50
N VAL A 70 -12.91 -22.77 -4.79
CA VAL A 70 -11.83 -22.64 -5.79
C VAL A 70 -12.04 -23.66 -6.91
N GLU A 71 -12.24 -23.17 -8.13
CA GLU A 71 -12.54 -23.99 -9.31
C GLU A 71 -11.30 -24.55 -10.01
N ARG A 72 -10.15 -23.85 -9.90
CA ARG A 72 -8.93 -24.13 -10.66
C ARG A 72 -7.91 -24.89 -9.83
N GLY A 73 -7.23 -25.84 -10.43
CA GLY A 73 -6.21 -26.64 -9.78
C GLY A 73 -4.79 -26.12 -10.02
N PRO A 74 -3.78 -26.90 -9.62
CA PRO A 74 -2.38 -26.51 -9.73
C PRO A 74 -1.93 -26.30 -11.18
N GLU A 75 -2.64 -26.85 -12.18
CA GLU A 75 -2.37 -26.61 -13.60
C GLU A 75 -2.45 -25.11 -13.98
N ALA A 76 -3.17 -24.29 -13.20
CA ALA A 76 -3.19 -22.85 -13.39
C ALA A 76 -1.80 -22.20 -13.17
N LEU A 77 -0.94 -22.77 -12.32
CA LEU A 77 0.41 -22.25 -12.07
C LEU A 77 1.29 -22.28 -13.33
N ALA A 78 1.06 -23.24 -14.24
CA ALA A 78 1.74 -23.30 -15.54
C ALA A 78 1.36 -22.16 -16.50
N THR A 79 0.33 -21.37 -16.17
CA THR A 79 -0.10 -20.19 -16.94
C THR A 79 0.39 -18.87 -16.33
N ALA A 80 1.00 -18.90 -15.14
CA ALA A 80 1.37 -17.72 -14.38
C ALA A 80 2.54 -16.95 -14.99
N ASP A 81 2.42 -15.61 -15.03
CA ASP A 81 3.57 -14.71 -15.18
C ASP A 81 4.07 -14.22 -13.80
N THR A 82 3.15 -14.09 -12.82
CA THR A 82 3.45 -14.02 -11.39
C THR A 82 2.67 -15.12 -10.64
N VAL A 83 3.30 -15.85 -9.73
CA VAL A 83 2.61 -16.63 -8.67
C VAL A 83 2.69 -15.87 -7.35
N ILE A 84 1.57 -15.79 -6.63
CA ILE A 84 1.49 -15.23 -5.28
C ILE A 84 1.04 -16.32 -4.32
N VAL A 85 1.79 -16.52 -3.24
CA VAL A 85 1.43 -17.39 -2.11
C VAL A 85 1.08 -16.52 -0.90
N PRO A 86 -0.20 -16.38 -0.53
CA PRO A 86 -0.63 -15.67 0.66
C PRO A 86 -0.33 -16.44 1.96
N ALA A 87 -0.61 -15.83 3.11
CA ALA A 87 -0.64 -16.50 4.40
C ALA A 87 -1.54 -17.76 4.38
N SER A 88 -1.06 -18.80 5.04
CA SER A 88 -1.85 -19.91 5.57
C SER A 88 -1.35 -20.25 6.97
N TYR A 89 -2.28 -20.62 7.87
CA TYR A 89 -1.96 -21.13 9.21
C TYR A 89 -2.05 -22.67 9.31
N GLU A 90 -2.47 -23.37 8.26
CA GLU A 90 -2.55 -24.85 8.21
C GLU A 90 -1.47 -25.46 7.29
N LEU A 91 -0.31 -24.81 7.22
CA LEU A 91 0.84 -25.25 6.41
C LEU A 91 1.48 -26.58 6.87
N GLY A 92 1.13 -27.09 8.05
CA GLY A 92 1.53 -28.41 8.56
C GLY A 92 3.04 -28.68 8.43
N PRO A 93 3.48 -29.75 7.73
CA PRO A 93 4.90 -30.09 7.56
C PRO A 93 5.82 -28.95 7.07
N VAL A 94 5.29 -28.02 6.29
CA VAL A 94 6.02 -26.86 5.76
C VAL A 94 6.41 -25.90 6.89
N PHE A 95 5.48 -25.65 7.82
CA PHE A 95 5.71 -24.76 8.96
C PHE A 95 6.37 -25.47 10.15
N GLU A 96 6.12 -26.78 10.34
CA GLU A 96 6.71 -27.59 11.40
C GLU A 96 8.16 -27.99 11.15
N ARG A 97 8.50 -28.35 9.90
CA ARG A 97 9.76 -29.02 9.54
C ARG A 97 10.45 -28.42 8.31
N GLY A 98 9.87 -27.41 7.67
CA GLY A 98 10.40 -26.84 6.43
C GLY A 98 10.28 -27.76 5.20
N ALA A 99 9.40 -28.77 5.25
CA ALA A 99 9.26 -29.78 4.21
C ALA A 99 7.92 -29.70 3.48
N LEU A 100 7.94 -29.69 2.15
CA LEU A 100 6.72 -29.79 1.32
C LEU A 100 6.03 -31.15 1.53
N THR A 101 4.71 -31.16 1.37
CA THR A 101 3.96 -32.41 1.11
C THR A 101 4.07 -32.79 -0.37
N ASP A 102 3.88 -34.06 -0.70
CA ASP A 102 3.94 -34.54 -2.09
C ASP A 102 2.92 -33.81 -3.00
N GLU A 103 1.71 -33.53 -2.49
CA GLU A 103 0.69 -32.77 -3.22
C GLU A 103 1.14 -31.33 -3.51
N LEU A 104 1.74 -30.65 -2.54
CA LEU A 104 2.22 -29.27 -2.70
C LEU A 104 3.47 -29.21 -3.58
N ALA A 105 4.37 -30.19 -3.48
CA ALA A 105 5.52 -30.31 -4.37
C ALA A 105 5.08 -30.56 -5.83
N ALA A 106 4.12 -31.46 -6.05
CA ALA A 106 3.53 -31.70 -7.37
C ALA A 106 2.83 -30.45 -7.91
N ALA A 107 2.13 -29.69 -7.06
CA ALA A 107 1.53 -28.42 -7.46
C ALA A 107 2.57 -27.38 -7.89
N LEU A 108 3.61 -27.16 -7.09
CA LEU A 108 4.66 -26.19 -7.40
C LEU A 108 5.50 -26.58 -8.61
N ALA A 109 5.57 -27.86 -8.97
CA ALA A 109 6.23 -28.33 -10.20
C ALA A 109 5.56 -27.84 -11.50
N HIS A 110 4.33 -27.32 -11.45
CA HIS A 110 3.71 -26.64 -12.59
C HIS A 110 4.28 -25.24 -12.85
N ILE A 111 5.00 -24.63 -11.89
CA ILE A 111 5.60 -23.30 -12.05
C ILE A 111 6.71 -23.35 -13.10
N ARG A 112 6.62 -22.49 -14.11
CA ARG A 112 7.60 -22.44 -15.20
C ARG A 112 8.87 -21.69 -14.76
N PRO A 113 10.06 -22.08 -15.25
CA PRO A 113 11.27 -21.26 -15.11
C PRO A 113 11.03 -19.82 -15.58
N GLY A 114 11.52 -18.84 -14.81
CA GLY A 114 11.32 -17.41 -15.10
C GLY A 114 9.96 -16.83 -14.69
N THR A 115 9.07 -17.60 -14.06
CA THR A 115 7.85 -17.07 -13.43
C THR A 115 8.23 -16.23 -12.20
N ARG A 116 7.71 -15.02 -12.07
CA ARG A 116 7.94 -14.18 -10.88
C ARG A 116 7.22 -14.78 -9.67
N LEU A 117 7.89 -14.93 -8.55
CA LEU A 117 7.32 -15.47 -7.32
C LEU A 117 7.15 -14.37 -6.28
N ALA A 118 6.03 -14.38 -5.56
CA ALA A 118 5.82 -13.48 -4.43
C ALA A 118 5.18 -14.22 -3.26
N SER A 119 5.63 -13.94 -2.04
CA SER A 119 4.94 -14.35 -0.82
C SER A 119 4.39 -13.18 -0.02
N ILE A 120 3.30 -13.45 0.68
CA ILE A 120 2.72 -12.58 1.70
C ILE A 120 2.66 -13.40 2.99
N CYS A 121 3.20 -12.85 4.08
CA CYS A 121 3.21 -13.47 5.41
C CYS A 121 3.82 -14.90 5.39
N THR A 122 3.18 -15.86 6.07
CA THR A 122 3.58 -17.27 6.16
C THR A 122 3.66 -18.00 4.81
N GLY A 123 3.12 -17.43 3.72
CA GLY A 123 3.31 -17.97 2.37
C GLY A 123 4.79 -18.09 1.96
N VAL A 124 5.70 -17.38 2.63
CA VAL A 124 7.15 -17.50 2.43
C VAL A 124 7.69 -18.89 2.75
N PHE A 125 7.09 -19.61 3.72
CA PHE A 125 7.57 -20.93 4.14
C PHE A 125 7.41 -21.96 3.01
N VAL A 126 6.38 -21.79 2.16
CA VAL A 126 6.17 -22.60 0.96
C VAL A 126 7.28 -22.35 -0.08
N LEU A 127 7.65 -21.09 -0.31
CA LEU A 127 8.74 -20.75 -1.23
C LEU A 127 10.11 -21.20 -0.72
N ALA A 128 10.32 -21.13 0.60
CA ALA A 128 11.52 -21.61 1.28
C ALA A 128 11.64 -23.14 1.20
N ALA A 129 10.57 -23.88 1.54
CA ALA A 129 10.54 -25.35 1.44
C ALA A 129 10.69 -25.88 0.01
N ALA A 130 10.39 -25.06 -0.99
CA ALA A 130 10.61 -25.34 -2.40
C ALA A 130 12.00 -24.94 -2.93
N GLY A 131 12.89 -24.41 -2.08
CA GLY A 131 14.26 -24.01 -2.45
C GLY A 131 14.37 -22.69 -3.25
N TYR A 132 13.27 -21.94 -3.42
CA TYR A 132 13.30 -20.68 -4.18
C TYR A 132 14.03 -19.53 -3.46
N LEU A 133 14.35 -19.69 -2.16
CA LEU A 133 14.95 -18.66 -1.31
C LEU A 133 16.37 -18.97 -0.82
N ASP A 134 16.96 -20.09 -1.21
CA ASP A 134 18.31 -20.47 -0.77
C ASP A 134 19.36 -19.44 -1.19
N GLY A 135 20.11 -18.91 -0.21
CA GLY A 135 21.11 -17.86 -0.41
C GLY A 135 20.56 -16.45 -0.66
N ARG A 136 19.24 -16.25 -0.57
CA ARG A 136 18.56 -14.96 -0.83
C ARG A 136 18.14 -14.25 0.45
N ARG A 137 17.83 -12.96 0.33
CA ARG A 137 17.20 -12.17 1.39
C ARG A 137 15.69 -12.34 1.37
N ALA A 138 15.08 -12.56 2.53
CA ALA A 138 13.62 -12.70 2.65
C ALA A 138 13.08 -12.01 3.90
N THR A 139 11.78 -11.72 3.91
CA THR A 139 11.06 -11.26 5.09
C THR A 139 9.72 -12.00 5.24
N THR A 140 9.16 -11.94 6.44
CA THR A 140 7.86 -12.52 6.80
C THR A 140 7.28 -11.73 7.97
N HIS A 141 6.08 -12.08 8.42
CA HIS A 141 5.50 -11.46 9.61
C HIS A 141 6.47 -11.62 10.79
N TRP A 142 6.76 -10.52 11.49
CA TRP A 142 7.82 -10.45 12.51
C TRP A 142 7.81 -11.60 13.53
N ALA A 143 6.62 -12.06 13.93
CA ALA A 143 6.46 -13.18 14.87
C ALA A 143 7.07 -14.50 14.36
N GLU A 144 7.09 -14.69 13.04
CA GLU A 144 7.52 -15.92 12.36
C GLU A 144 8.97 -15.88 11.85
N THR A 145 9.64 -14.72 11.98
CA THR A 145 10.98 -14.50 11.42
C THR A 145 12.03 -15.42 12.06
N ASP A 146 12.01 -15.57 13.39
CA ASP A 146 12.88 -16.49 14.11
C ASP A 146 12.63 -17.96 13.70
N GLN A 147 11.38 -18.33 13.35
CA GLN A 147 11.05 -19.69 12.92
C GLN A 147 11.50 -19.96 11.49
N LEU A 148 11.30 -19.00 10.59
CA LEU A 148 11.79 -19.06 9.22
C LEU A 148 13.31 -19.21 9.21
N GLN A 149 14.03 -18.41 10.00
CA GLN A 149 15.49 -18.45 10.08
C GLN A 149 16.02 -19.77 10.65
N ARG A 150 15.31 -20.39 11.61
CA ARG A 150 15.66 -21.71 12.16
C ARG A 150 15.46 -22.85 11.17
N LEU A 151 14.35 -22.84 10.42
CA LEU A 151 14.03 -23.91 9.48
C LEU A 151 14.85 -23.82 8.18
N PHE A 152 15.23 -22.61 7.77
CA PHE A 152 15.96 -22.37 6.53
C PHE A 152 17.22 -21.51 6.78
N PRO A 153 18.31 -22.09 7.34
CA PRO A 153 19.52 -21.34 7.69
C PRO A 153 20.29 -20.71 6.51
N GLN A 154 19.92 -21.04 5.27
CA GLN A 154 20.52 -20.45 4.05
C GLN A 154 19.83 -19.14 3.62
N ILE A 155 18.73 -18.76 4.24
CA ILE A 155 18.01 -17.50 3.96
C ILE A 155 18.53 -16.41 4.90
N ASP A 156 18.81 -15.21 4.37
CA ASP A 156 19.04 -14.00 5.17
C ASP A 156 17.68 -13.38 5.52
N VAL A 157 17.15 -13.69 6.73
CA VAL A 157 15.82 -13.24 7.15
C VAL A 157 15.89 -11.87 7.81
N ASP A 158 15.32 -10.85 7.17
CA ASP A 158 15.24 -9.49 7.72
C ASP A 158 13.86 -9.22 8.37
N PRO A 159 13.77 -9.11 9.70
CA PRO A 159 12.51 -8.82 10.39
C PRO A 159 12.11 -7.34 10.33
N ASN A 160 12.99 -6.43 9.87
CA ASN A 160 12.84 -4.98 10.02
C ASN A 160 12.33 -4.28 8.76
N VAL A 161 11.67 -5.02 7.85
CA VAL A 161 11.19 -4.50 6.56
C VAL A 161 9.76 -4.97 6.29
N LEU A 162 8.98 -4.16 5.56
CA LEU A 162 7.64 -4.55 5.10
C LEU A 162 7.71 -5.57 3.97
N PHE A 163 8.63 -5.37 3.03
CA PHE A 163 8.83 -6.28 1.90
C PHE A 163 10.23 -6.19 1.33
N ILE A 164 10.65 -7.26 0.65
CA ILE A 164 11.88 -7.36 -0.14
C ILE A 164 11.52 -7.70 -1.58
N ASP A 165 12.16 -7.03 -2.53
CA ASP A 165 12.18 -7.37 -3.96
C ASP A 165 13.61 -7.86 -4.29
N ASP A 166 13.76 -9.17 -4.51
CA ASP A 166 15.00 -9.83 -4.93
C ASP A 166 14.96 -10.18 -6.43
N GLY A 167 14.32 -9.32 -7.23
CA GLY A 167 14.32 -9.40 -8.69
C GLY A 167 13.22 -10.29 -9.26
N ASP A 168 13.38 -11.61 -9.16
CA ASP A 168 12.44 -12.65 -9.59
C ASP A 168 11.62 -13.24 -8.43
N VAL A 169 12.10 -13.13 -7.19
CA VAL A 169 11.39 -13.52 -5.98
C VAL A 169 11.16 -12.30 -5.08
N LEU A 170 9.96 -12.17 -4.52
CA LEU A 170 9.58 -11.09 -3.62
C LEU A 170 8.91 -11.66 -2.36
N THR A 171 9.11 -11.03 -1.21
CA THR A 171 8.56 -11.51 0.08
C THR A 171 8.04 -10.33 0.91
N SER A 172 7.01 -10.54 1.74
CA SER A 172 6.44 -9.46 2.56
C SER A 172 5.91 -9.91 3.91
N ALA A 173 5.88 -8.96 4.85
CA ALA A 173 5.51 -9.12 6.25
C ALA A 173 4.06 -9.55 6.53
N GLY A 174 3.20 -9.61 5.52
CA GLY A 174 1.79 -9.92 5.72
C GLY A 174 0.88 -8.71 5.92
N VAL A 175 -0.42 -9.00 5.90
CA VAL A 175 -1.53 -8.07 6.13
C VAL A 175 -1.34 -6.79 5.29
N ALA A 176 -1.12 -5.64 5.91
CA ALA A 176 -0.99 -4.37 5.19
C ALA A 176 0.25 -4.33 4.28
N ALA A 177 1.34 -5.04 4.61
CA ALA A 177 2.54 -5.08 3.79
C ALA A 177 2.35 -5.83 2.47
N GLY A 178 1.36 -6.73 2.39
CA GLY A 178 0.97 -7.36 1.13
C GLY A 178 0.42 -6.35 0.12
N LEU A 179 -0.31 -5.32 0.58
CA LEU A 179 -0.77 -4.22 -0.26
C LEU A 179 0.41 -3.39 -0.78
N ASP A 180 1.38 -3.10 0.10
CA ASP A 180 2.58 -2.35 -0.25
C ASP A 180 3.43 -3.10 -1.30
N LEU A 181 3.63 -4.41 -1.12
CA LEU A 181 4.32 -5.28 -2.08
C LEU A 181 3.59 -5.34 -3.44
N CYS A 182 2.27 -5.50 -3.44
CA CYS A 182 1.50 -5.56 -4.69
C CYS A 182 1.51 -4.21 -5.42
N LEU A 183 1.42 -3.08 -4.71
CA LEU A 183 1.56 -1.73 -5.30
C LEU A 183 2.98 -1.47 -5.81
N HIS A 184 4.00 -2.01 -5.15
CA HIS A 184 5.38 -1.99 -5.64
C HIS A 184 5.55 -2.76 -6.96
N MET A 185 4.99 -3.97 -7.06
CA MET A 185 4.98 -4.72 -8.33
C MET A 185 4.30 -3.91 -9.46
N VAL A 186 3.11 -3.34 -9.24
CA VAL A 186 2.46 -2.51 -10.26
C VAL A 186 3.27 -1.26 -10.63
N ARG A 187 3.97 -0.65 -9.66
CA ARG A 187 4.87 0.49 -9.92
C ARG A 187 6.04 0.08 -10.82
N ARG A 188 6.61 -1.12 -10.62
CA ARG A 188 7.70 -1.66 -11.44
C ARG A 188 7.22 -2.02 -12.85
N ASP A 189 6.04 -2.61 -12.98
CA ASP A 189 5.51 -3.11 -14.25
C ASP A 189 4.92 -2.00 -15.14
N HIS A 190 4.23 -1.02 -14.53
CA HIS A 190 3.40 -0.02 -15.25
C HIS A 190 3.62 1.42 -14.78
N GLY A 191 4.60 1.66 -13.90
CA GLY A 191 5.00 2.99 -13.46
C GLY A 191 4.14 3.59 -12.35
N THR A 192 4.70 4.62 -11.71
CA THR A 192 4.13 5.30 -10.53
C THR A 192 2.73 5.88 -10.76
N ALA A 193 2.38 6.31 -11.98
CA ALA A 193 1.06 6.87 -12.27
C ALA A 193 -0.06 5.84 -12.07
N VAL A 194 0.15 4.60 -12.56
CA VAL A 194 -0.82 3.50 -12.43
C VAL A 194 -0.92 3.05 -10.97
N ALA A 195 0.22 2.84 -10.30
CA ALA A 195 0.27 2.48 -8.88
C ALA A 195 -0.45 3.51 -7.98
N ASN A 196 -0.27 4.81 -8.24
CA ASN A 196 -0.89 5.87 -7.44
C ASN A 196 -2.40 5.99 -7.64
N ASP A 197 -2.94 5.69 -8.83
CA ASP A 197 -4.39 5.62 -9.05
C ASP A 197 -5.02 4.45 -8.28
N ILE A 198 -4.38 3.28 -8.29
CA ILE A 198 -4.83 2.09 -7.55
C ILE A 198 -4.81 2.32 -6.04
N ALA A 199 -3.72 2.90 -5.52
CA ALA A 199 -3.60 3.23 -4.11
C ALA A 199 -4.70 4.21 -3.67
N ARG A 200 -4.93 5.28 -4.45
CA ARG A 200 -5.99 6.26 -4.19
C ARG A 200 -7.39 5.62 -4.22
N ARG A 201 -7.67 4.73 -5.17
CA ARG A 201 -8.93 3.95 -5.23
C ARG A 201 -9.06 2.90 -4.13
N THR A 202 -7.95 2.47 -3.52
CA THR A 202 -7.91 1.49 -2.43
C THR A 202 -7.82 2.15 -1.06
N VAL A 203 -7.76 3.49 -1.02
CA VAL A 203 -7.74 4.31 0.20
C VAL A 203 -6.53 3.96 1.09
N VAL A 204 -5.39 3.72 0.45
CA VAL A 204 -4.10 3.44 1.10
C VAL A 204 -3.07 4.50 0.72
N PRO A 205 -2.02 4.73 1.53
CA PRO A 205 -0.92 5.61 1.14
C PRO A 205 -0.34 5.19 -0.21
N PRO A 206 -0.01 6.14 -1.12
CA PRO A 206 0.52 5.79 -2.44
C PRO A 206 1.90 5.10 -2.36
N HIS A 207 2.64 5.33 -1.28
CA HIS A 207 3.93 4.71 -1.04
C HIS A 207 4.20 4.63 0.47
N ARG A 208 4.52 3.43 0.92
CA ARG A 208 5.36 3.16 2.09
C ARG A 208 6.64 2.54 1.57
N ASP A 209 7.79 2.90 2.14
CA ASP A 209 9.07 2.30 1.76
C ASP A 209 9.09 0.82 2.18
N GLY A 210 9.62 -0.06 1.33
CA GLY A 210 9.79 -1.48 1.67
C GLY A 210 10.68 -1.67 2.90
N GLY A 211 11.69 -0.80 3.05
CA GLY A 211 12.56 -0.70 4.23
C GLY A 211 11.92 -0.05 5.47
N GLN A 212 10.62 0.25 5.47
CA GLN A 212 9.93 0.65 6.70
C GLN A 212 9.87 -0.55 7.65
N ALA A 213 10.19 -0.33 8.93
CA ALA A 213 10.07 -1.38 9.94
C ALA A 213 8.61 -1.85 10.12
N GLN A 214 8.46 -3.16 10.31
CA GLN A 214 7.22 -3.72 10.84
C GLN A 214 6.96 -3.21 12.26
N TYR A 215 5.72 -3.30 12.74
CA TYR A 215 5.42 -3.10 14.16
C TYR A 215 5.83 -4.34 14.97
N ILE A 216 7.14 -4.61 15.03
CA ILE A 216 7.73 -5.72 15.78
C ILE A 216 7.46 -5.48 17.27
N HIS A 217 6.74 -6.39 17.94
CA HIS A 217 6.71 -6.43 19.39
C HIS A 217 8.02 -7.05 19.92
N ARG A 218 9.13 -6.32 19.76
CA ARG A 218 10.40 -6.66 20.41
C ARG A 218 10.13 -6.85 21.91
N PRO A 219 10.80 -7.77 22.63
CA PRO A 219 10.62 -7.91 24.07
C PRO A 219 10.97 -6.61 24.79
N VAL A 220 9.98 -5.74 24.97
CA VAL A 220 10.06 -4.54 25.78
C VAL A 220 10.10 -5.04 27.23
N PRO A 221 11.08 -4.61 28.04
CA PRO A 221 10.95 -4.74 29.49
C PRO A 221 9.57 -4.18 29.90
N GLU A 222 8.84 -4.90 30.75
CA GLU A 222 7.39 -4.77 31.00
C GLU A 222 6.79 -3.37 30.75
N PRO A 223 5.59 -3.28 30.12
CA PRO A 223 5.07 -2.04 29.54
C PRO A 223 4.93 -0.89 30.55
N GLN A 224 5.99 -0.09 30.65
CA GLN A 224 5.99 1.21 31.31
C GLN A 224 5.23 2.20 30.41
N VAL A 225 3.91 2.24 30.59
CA VAL A 225 2.94 3.31 30.22
C VAL A 225 3.51 4.33 29.22
N ALA A 226 3.27 4.17 27.91
CA ALA A 226 3.87 4.95 26.81
C ALA A 226 4.16 6.43 27.17
N THR A 227 5.40 6.68 27.62
CA THR A 227 5.77 7.83 28.46
C THR A 227 6.14 9.08 27.65
N THR A 228 6.05 9.02 26.32
CA THR A 228 6.30 10.16 25.42
C THR A 228 5.09 10.51 24.55
N ARG A 229 3.91 9.96 24.85
CA ARG A 229 2.70 10.13 24.03
C ARG A 229 2.15 11.56 24.10
N GLY A 230 2.14 12.16 25.29
CA GLY A 230 1.71 13.55 25.51
C GLY A 230 2.62 14.55 24.80
N ALA A 231 3.93 14.37 24.91
CA ALA A 231 4.94 15.17 24.21
C ALA A 231 4.78 15.12 22.68
N ARG A 232 4.52 13.93 22.12
CA ARG A 232 4.26 13.75 20.68
C ARG A 232 2.98 14.46 20.24
N ALA A 233 1.87 14.27 20.97
CA ALA A 233 0.60 14.94 20.66
C ALA A 233 0.71 16.48 20.76
N TRP A 234 1.36 16.97 21.82
CA TRP A 234 1.62 18.39 22.03
C TRP A 234 2.44 19.02 20.89
N ALA A 235 3.46 18.30 20.41
CA ALA A 235 4.32 18.74 19.32
C ALA A 235 3.63 18.72 17.95
N LEU A 236 2.78 17.72 17.66
CA LEU A 236 2.01 17.65 16.40
C LEU A 236 1.06 18.85 16.25
N GLY A 237 0.48 19.34 17.35
CA GLY A 237 -0.32 20.57 17.34
C GLY A 237 0.48 21.87 17.13
N ARG A 238 1.82 21.81 17.24
CA ARG A 238 2.72 22.98 17.31
C ARG A 238 3.90 22.91 16.35
N LEU A 239 3.80 22.12 15.28
CA LEU A 239 4.92 21.93 14.34
C LEU A 239 5.46 23.24 13.75
N HIS A 240 4.61 24.25 13.62
CA HIS A 240 4.92 25.61 13.16
C HIS A 240 5.73 26.46 14.15
N GLU A 241 5.77 26.08 15.43
CA GLU A 241 6.48 26.77 16.51
C GLU A 241 7.93 26.26 16.66
N PRO A 242 8.87 27.06 17.21
CA PRO A 242 10.26 26.67 17.43
C PRO A 242 10.46 25.72 18.65
N ILE A 243 9.82 24.55 18.61
CA ILE A 243 9.89 23.50 19.64
C ILE A 243 11.34 23.13 19.99
N GLN A 244 11.68 23.21 21.28
CA GLN A 244 12.92 22.72 21.84
C GLN A 244 12.72 21.36 22.53
N LEU A 245 13.80 20.58 22.61
CA LEU A 245 13.81 19.26 23.24
C LEU A 245 13.39 19.29 24.72
N ARG A 246 13.69 20.39 25.43
CA ARG A 246 13.24 20.62 26.82
C ARG A 246 11.72 20.80 26.93
N ASP A 247 11.09 21.39 25.93
CA ASP A 247 9.66 21.69 25.95
C ASP A 247 8.84 20.40 25.79
N MET A 248 9.35 19.47 24.95
CA MET A 248 8.82 18.11 24.83
C MET A 248 9.04 17.30 26.11
N ALA A 249 10.25 17.35 26.70
CA ALA A 249 10.55 16.63 27.94
C ALA A 249 9.69 17.11 29.13
N ALA A 250 9.37 18.41 29.17
CA ALA A 250 8.51 19.01 30.19
C ALA A 250 7.05 18.51 30.11
N GLN A 251 6.53 18.13 28.94
CA GLN A 251 5.15 17.59 28.82
C GLN A 251 4.95 16.29 29.62
N GLU A 252 6.03 15.56 29.87
CA GLU A 252 6.04 14.25 30.55
C GLU A 252 6.75 14.34 31.91
N SER A 253 7.00 15.55 32.42
CA SER A 253 7.77 15.83 33.65
C SER A 253 9.16 15.16 33.70
N MET A 254 9.85 15.06 32.56
CA MET A 254 11.14 14.38 32.44
C MET A 254 12.34 15.30 32.30
N SER A 255 13.51 14.81 32.73
CA SER A 255 14.78 15.37 32.24
C SER A 255 14.95 15.12 30.73
N VAL A 256 15.61 16.04 30.03
CA VAL A 256 15.95 15.90 28.60
C VAL A 256 16.69 14.59 28.29
N ARG A 257 17.58 14.15 29.19
CA ARG A 257 18.32 12.87 29.04
C ARG A 257 17.37 11.67 29.09
N THR A 258 16.49 11.63 30.11
CA THR A 258 15.51 10.54 30.28
C THR A 258 14.53 10.50 29.11
N PHE A 259 14.00 11.65 28.73
CA PHE A 259 13.08 11.81 27.60
C PHE A 259 13.71 11.35 26.29
N THR A 260 14.93 11.79 25.97
CA THR A 260 15.61 11.41 24.72
C THR A 260 15.85 9.91 24.63
N ARG A 261 16.25 9.27 25.73
CA ARG A 261 16.42 7.81 25.80
C ARG A 261 15.09 7.08 25.55
N ARG A 262 14.06 7.39 26.35
CA ARG A 262 12.74 6.75 26.25
C ARG A 262 12.07 7.02 24.90
N PHE A 263 12.22 8.22 24.34
CA PHE A 263 11.69 8.53 23.01
C PHE A 263 12.36 7.69 21.92
N ARG A 264 13.69 7.49 21.97
CA ARG A 264 14.37 6.60 21.02
C ARG A 264 13.95 5.14 21.21
N GLU A 265 13.69 4.71 22.44
CA GLU A 265 13.16 3.36 22.75
C GLU A 265 11.72 3.18 22.25
N GLU A 266 10.84 4.18 22.41
CA GLU A 266 9.42 4.14 22.01
C GLU A 266 9.16 4.46 20.53
N VAL A 267 10.05 5.19 19.85
CA VAL A 267 9.83 5.77 18.50
C VAL A 267 10.92 5.37 17.50
N GLY A 268 11.99 4.70 17.94
CA GLY A 268 13.11 4.23 17.10
C GLY A 268 14.10 5.30 16.64
N VAL A 269 13.70 6.59 16.60
CA VAL A 269 14.52 7.73 16.18
C VAL A 269 14.69 8.77 17.30
N SER A 270 15.62 9.71 17.14
CA SER A 270 15.73 10.82 18.09
C SER A 270 14.55 11.81 17.96
N PRO A 271 14.17 12.53 19.04
CA PRO A 271 13.07 13.51 18.99
C PRO A 271 13.25 14.59 17.90
N GLY A 272 14.49 15.05 17.67
CA GLY A 272 14.79 16.05 16.64
C GLY A 272 14.63 15.53 15.20
N GLN A 273 15.02 14.28 14.95
CA GLN A 273 14.77 13.62 13.66
C GLN A 273 13.26 13.41 13.45
N TRP A 274 12.54 12.94 14.47
CA TRP A 274 11.09 12.78 14.41
C TRP A 274 10.37 14.11 14.14
N LEU A 275 10.71 15.19 14.86
CA LEU A 275 10.16 16.53 14.59
C LEU A 275 10.40 16.96 13.14
N THR A 276 11.61 16.72 12.61
CA THR A 276 11.96 17.06 11.23
C THR A 276 11.10 16.28 10.23
N GLN A 277 10.88 14.98 10.45
CA GLN A 277 9.98 14.15 9.63
C GLN A 277 8.54 14.68 9.67
N GLN A 278 7.99 14.99 10.85
CA GLN A 278 6.63 15.54 10.97
C GLN A 278 6.49 16.91 10.27
N ARG A 279 7.54 17.75 10.32
CA ARG A 279 7.58 19.02 9.58
C ARG A 279 7.65 18.83 8.07
N VAL A 280 8.40 17.84 7.57
CA VAL A 280 8.40 17.49 6.14
C VAL A 280 6.99 17.07 5.70
N GLU A 281 6.30 16.20 6.45
CA GLU A 281 4.94 15.78 6.13
C GLU A 281 3.94 16.95 6.13
N ARG A 282 4.04 17.88 7.09
CA ARG A 282 3.23 19.10 7.06
C ARG A 282 3.54 20.00 5.86
N ALA A 283 4.81 20.14 5.49
CA ALA A 283 5.20 20.89 4.29
C ALA A 283 4.64 20.25 3.01
N ARG A 284 4.70 18.92 2.87
CA ARG A 284 4.08 18.18 1.75
C ARG A 284 2.58 18.48 1.64
N HIS A 285 1.86 18.32 2.75
CA HIS A 285 0.42 18.59 2.82
C HIS A 285 0.08 20.04 2.41
N LEU A 286 0.84 21.04 2.88
CA LEU A 286 0.64 22.44 2.51
C LEU A 286 1.00 22.74 1.05
N LEU A 287 2.06 22.12 0.50
CA LEU A 287 2.43 22.27 -0.92
C LEU A 287 1.33 21.74 -1.86
N GLU A 288 0.67 20.65 -1.46
CA GLU A 288 -0.44 20.02 -2.19
C GLU A 288 -1.74 20.82 -2.05
N SER A 289 -2.18 21.06 -0.81
CA SER A 289 -3.51 21.60 -0.48
C SER A 289 -3.66 23.11 -0.54
N SER A 290 -2.58 23.90 -0.54
CA SER A 290 -2.64 25.36 -0.38
C SER A 290 -1.82 26.16 -1.39
N ASP A 291 -2.32 27.35 -1.74
CA ASP A 291 -1.68 28.30 -2.67
C ASP A 291 -0.57 29.15 -2.02
N LEU A 292 -0.25 28.89 -0.74
CA LEU A 292 0.78 29.58 0.03
C LEU A 292 2.13 29.63 -0.71
N SER A 293 2.88 30.72 -0.57
CA SER A 293 4.25 30.81 -1.11
C SER A 293 5.18 29.77 -0.48
N VAL A 294 6.30 29.45 -1.11
CA VAL A 294 7.27 28.48 -0.56
C VAL A 294 7.82 28.95 0.80
N ASP A 295 7.94 30.26 1.01
CA ASP A 295 8.34 30.85 2.29
C ASP A 295 7.24 30.73 3.35
N GLN A 296 5.97 30.98 2.99
CA GLN A 296 4.84 30.76 3.90
C GLN A 296 4.72 29.29 4.31
N VAL A 297 4.86 28.35 3.37
CA VAL A 297 4.86 26.91 3.70
C VAL A 297 6.02 26.55 4.64
N ALA A 298 7.21 27.14 4.45
CA ALA A 298 8.34 26.90 5.34
C ALA A 298 8.11 27.44 6.75
N GLN A 299 7.39 28.56 6.90
CA GLN A 299 6.98 29.09 8.19
C GLN A 299 5.91 28.20 8.85
N ASP A 300 4.84 27.86 8.14
CA ASP A 300 3.69 27.09 8.64
C ASP A 300 4.01 25.61 8.91
N ALA A 301 5.08 25.10 8.32
CA ALA A 301 5.68 23.80 8.63
C ALA A 301 6.81 23.89 9.67
N GLY A 302 7.18 25.09 10.16
CA GLY A 302 8.16 25.29 11.23
C GLY A 302 9.63 25.10 10.85
N PHE A 303 9.97 25.19 9.56
CA PHE A 303 11.37 25.27 9.11
C PHE A 303 11.95 26.68 9.20
N GLY A 304 11.09 27.70 9.33
CA GLY A 304 11.44 29.12 9.49
C GLY A 304 11.98 29.80 8.21
N THR A 305 12.60 29.05 7.30
CA THR A 305 13.07 29.57 6.00
C THR A 305 12.84 28.55 4.88
N ALA A 306 12.56 29.03 3.66
CA ALA A 306 12.47 28.17 2.49
C ALA A 306 13.80 27.47 2.16
N GLN A 307 14.95 27.98 2.61
CA GLN A 307 16.23 27.28 2.47
C GLN A 307 16.32 26.04 3.36
N SER A 308 15.99 26.18 4.65
CA SER A 308 15.92 25.05 5.60
C SER A 308 14.93 23.99 5.12
N MET A 309 13.71 24.41 4.75
CA MET A 309 12.70 23.49 4.20
C MET A 309 13.20 22.78 2.93
N ARG A 310 13.84 23.50 2.00
CA ARG A 310 14.41 22.90 0.78
C ARG A 310 15.43 21.82 1.09
N GLN A 311 16.33 22.04 2.04
CA GLN A 311 17.35 21.05 2.41
C GLN A 311 16.72 19.78 2.97
N HIS A 312 15.79 19.91 3.92
CA HIS A 312 15.12 18.75 4.53
C HIS A 312 14.20 18.01 3.56
N LEU A 313 13.45 18.73 2.72
CA LEU A 313 12.52 18.13 1.75
C LEU A 313 13.26 17.48 0.58
N GLN A 314 14.38 18.06 0.13
CA GLN A 314 15.27 17.44 -0.87
C GLN A 314 15.95 16.18 -0.31
N ALA A 315 16.39 16.19 0.95
CA ALA A 315 17.00 15.03 1.60
C ALA A 315 16.00 13.89 1.85
N ALA A 316 14.72 14.21 2.11
CA ALA A 316 13.67 13.22 2.36
C ALA A 316 12.99 12.69 1.09
N LEU A 317 12.83 13.51 0.04
CA LEU A 317 11.99 13.20 -1.13
C LEU A 317 12.73 13.28 -2.48
N GLY A 318 14.00 13.65 -2.50
CA GLY A 318 14.81 13.77 -3.72
C GLY A 318 14.42 14.92 -4.66
N VAL A 319 13.45 15.77 -4.30
CA VAL A 319 12.91 16.84 -5.16
C VAL A 319 12.75 18.17 -4.44
N THR A 320 12.77 19.27 -5.20
CA THR A 320 12.54 20.62 -4.65
C THR A 320 11.06 20.87 -4.37
N PRO A 321 10.69 21.72 -3.38
CA PRO A 321 9.29 22.05 -3.07
C PRO A 321 8.47 22.52 -4.26
N THR A 322 9.07 23.32 -5.16
CA THR A 322 8.41 23.80 -6.38
C THR A 322 8.17 22.67 -7.38
N SER A 323 9.11 21.74 -7.53
CA SER A 323 8.94 20.57 -8.40
C SER A 323 7.92 19.58 -7.82
N TYR A 324 7.94 19.39 -6.50
CA TYR A 324 6.96 18.60 -5.76
C TYR A 324 5.54 19.16 -5.99
N ARG A 325 5.32 20.45 -5.65
CA ARG A 325 4.04 21.13 -5.86
C ARG A 325 3.52 21.02 -7.29
N ARG A 326 4.37 21.27 -8.29
CA ARG A 326 4.00 21.19 -9.72
C ARG A 326 3.51 19.78 -10.09
N THR A 327 4.24 18.75 -9.67
CA THR A 327 3.90 17.35 -9.94
C THR A 327 2.53 16.97 -9.38
N PHE A 328 2.21 17.40 -8.16
CA PHE A 328 0.94 17.04 -7.50
C PHE A 328 -0.25 17.95 -7.87
N ARG A 329 -0.02 19.18 -8.36
CA ARG A 329 -1.10 20.11 -8.76
C ARG A 329 -1.45 20.07 -10.24
N ASP A 330 -0.47 19.97 -11.13
CA ASP A 330 -0.75 19.91 -12.58
C ASP A 330 -1.44 18.60 -12.98
N GLY A 331 -1.24 17.54 -12.19
CA GLY A 331 -2.00 16.28 -12.27
C GLY A 331 -3.47 16.40 -11.82
N GLY A 332 -3.83 17.44 -11.06
CA GLY A 332 -5.22 17.73 -10.68
C GLY A 332 -5.95 18.58 -11.71
N ALA A 333 -5.30 19.64 -12.22
CA ALA A 333 -5.92 20.59 -13.15
C ALA A 333 -6.34 19.96 -14.49
N ARG A 334 -5.62 18.95 -14.99
CA ARG A 334 -5.98 18.24 -16.24
C ARG A 334 -7.17 17.27 -16.10
N GLY A 335 -7.67 17.04 -14.88
CA GLY A 335 -8.88 16.25 -14.63
C GLY A 335 -10.19 17.07 -14.59
N ALA A 336 -10.11 18.41 -14.58
CA ALA A 336 -11.25 19.30 -14.36
C ALA A 336 -11.36 20.37 -15.46
N GLY A 337 -11.53 19.94 -16.72
CA GLY A 337 -11.50 20.83 -17.88
C GLY A 337 -12.30 20.36 -19.11
N GLY A 338 -13.32 19.51 -18.91
CA GLY A 338 -14.16 18.94 -19.97
C GLY A 338 -15.57 19.55 -20.05
N GLY A 339 -15.70 20.87 -19.91
CA GLY A 339 -17.00 21.56 -19.94
C GLY A 339 -17.26 22.24 -21.30
N SER A 340 -18.21 21.73 -22.08
CA SER A 340 -18.61 22.28 -23.38
C SER A 340 -19.08 23.75 -23.28
N ARG A 341 -18.55 24.62 -24.16
CA ARG A 341 -19.14 25.95 -24.41
C ARG A 341 -20.47 25.80 -25.15
N PRO A 342 -21.59 26.37 -24.68
CA PRO A 342 -22.72 26.69 -25.55
C PRO A 342 -22.40 27.97 -26.33
N ALA A 343 -22.79 28.00 -27.62
CA ALA A 343 -22.74 29.21 -28.42
C ALA A 343 -23.99 30.08 -28.12
N GLN A 344 -23.78 31.39 -27.93
CA GLN A 344 -24.87 32.36 -27.89
C GLN A 344 -25.10 32.95 -29.29
N ASN A 345 -26.34 32.88 -29.80
CA ASN A 345 -27.09 34.01 -30.37
C ASN A 345 -28.26 33.51 -31.24
N VAL A 346 -29.49 33.67 -30.74
CA VAL A 346 -30.64 34.09 -31.58
C VAL A 346 -31.47 35.09 -30.78
N SER A 347 -31.86 36.15 -31.47
CA SER A 347 -32.57 37.35 -30.98
C SER A 347 -34.04 37.14 -30.62
N THR A 348 -34.52 37.92 -29.64
CA THR A 348 -35.94 38.11 -29.28
C THR A 348 -36.74 38.83 -30.37
N PRO A 349 -38.07 38.62 -30.41
CA PRO A 349 -38.99 39.75 -30.31
C PRO A 349 -40.07 39.59 -29.22
N ARG A 350 -41.02 40.53 -29.16
CA ARG A 350 -41.69 41.01 -27.93
C ARG A 350 -43.22 40.81 -27.93
N ALA A 351 -43.82 40.85 -26.74
CA ALA A 351 -45.26 40.96 -26.42
C ALA A 351 -46.08 39.64 -26.51
N THR A 352 -47.20 39.40 -25.79
CA THR A 352 -48.12 40.23 -24.95
C THR A 352 -48.66 39.45 -23.72
N ARG A 353 -49.16 40.16 -22.69
CA ARG A 353 -50.12 39.66 -21.65
C ARG A 353 -51.57 40.02 -22.10
N PRO A 354 -52.66 39.33 -21.68
CA PRO A 354 -53.17 39.23 -20.29
C PRO A 354 -53.42 37.74 -19.88
N ALA A 355 -54.22 37.31 -18.88
CA ALA A 355 -55.17 37.99 -17.98
C ALA A 355 -55.19 37.41 -16.52
N SER A 356 -56.31 36.85 -16.07
CA SER A 356 -56.72 36.59 -14.67
C SER A 356 -57.83 35.51 -14.56
N ALA A 357 -57.81 34.68 -13.49
CA ALA A 357 -58.95 34.18 -12.66
C ALA A 357 -58.41 33.05 -11.73
N SER A 358 -58.57 33.07 -10.40
CA SER A 358 -59.76 32.67 -9.59
C SER A 358 -60.26 31.24 -9.84
N ALA A 359 -60.65 30.41 -8.85
CA ALA A 359 -60.51 30.42 -7.37
C ALA A 359 -61.02 29.04 -6.84
N LEU A 360 -61.08 28.85 -5.50
CA LEU A 360 -61.55 27.66 -4.74
C LEU A 360 -60.64 26.41 -4.86
N ALA A 361 -60.19 25.69 -3.82
CA ALA A 361 -60.60 25.48 -2.41
C ALA A 361 -61.76 24.49 -2.18
N PHE A 362 -61.42 23.27 -1.73
CA PHE A 362 -62.01 22.43 -0.65
C PHE A 362 -61.15 21.14 -0.59
N SER A 363 -60.46 20.73 0.49
CA SER A 363 -60.85 20.43 1.89
C SER A 363 -61.26 18.96 2.11
N LYS A 364 -60.70 18.36 3.19
CA LYS A 364 -61.02 17.06 3.84
C LYS A 364 -60.51 15.79 3.12
N SER A 365 -59.58 15.01 3.72
CA SER A 365 -59.70 14.08 4.88
C SER A 365 -60.50 12.81 4.52
N SER A 366 -60.18 11.58 4.94
CA SER A 366 -59.41 11.09 6.10
C SER A 366 -59.10 9.60 5.93
N THR A 367 -58.19 9.05 6.75
CA THR A 367 -58.11 7.64 7.20
C THR A 367 -57.83 6.53 6.19
N GLY A 368 -56.89 5.65 6.58
CA GLY A 368 -56.36 4.51 5.84
C GLY A 368 -55.00 4.15 6.43
#